data_AF-A0A812UQJ0-F1
#
_entry.id   AF-A0A812UQJ0-F1
#
_cell.length_a   1.000
_cell.length_b   1.000
_cell.length_c   1.000
_cell.angle_alpha   90.00
_cell.angle_beta   90.00
_cell.angle_gamma   90.00
#
_symmetry.space_group_name_H-M   'P 1'
#
loop_
_entity.id
_entity.type
_entity.pdbx_description
1 polymer ?
#
loop_
_entity_poly.entity_id
_entity_poly.type
_entity_poly.pdbx_seq_one_letter_code
_entity_poly.pdbx_strand_id
1 'polypeptide(L)'
;MLGAAPAYADKIDDAAKVLSEKSYPFLKEIDWTADYAKNIPGADPLQILKAIDKTLIMGAAMDPAALKAGDLAHSKGISSMDAKGVTTLADYTAMNAKTLDVYNAWAGIVAAAVASGKAIPEYLIGTVNPADAKAAYDAFFKFKDVVKSTMT
;
A
#
# COMPACT_ATOMS: atom_id res chain seq x y z
N MET A 1 8.28 -23.77 -20.76
CA MET A 1 6.94 -24.04 -20.21
C MET A 1 6.67 -23.01 -19.13
N LEU A 2 5.68 -22.13 -19.32
CA LEU A 2 5.24 -21.21 -18.29
C LEU A 2 4.51 -22.05 -17.23
N GLY A 3 5.15 -22.26 -16.07
CA GLY A 3 4.52 -22.94 -14.95
C GLY A 3 3.22 -22.22 -14.59
N ALA A 4 2.15 -22.99 -14.37
CA ALA A 4 0.89 -22.45 -13.89
C ALA A 4 1.16 -21.56 -12.67
N ALA A 5 0.62 -20.34 -12.67
CA ALA A 5 0.65 -19.50 -11.48
C ALA A 5 0.02 -20.30 -10.32
N PRO A 6 0.57 -20.23 -9.11
CA PRO A 6 -0.01 -20.93 -7.96
C PRO A 6 -1.48 -20.51 -7.83
N ALA A 7 -2.39 -21.46 -7.57
CA ALA A 7 -3.83 -21.22 -7.48
C ALA A 7 -4.25 -20.14 -6.45
N TYR A 8 -3.31 -19.72 -5.59
CA TYR A 8 -3.46 -18.62 -4.65
C TYR A 8 -3.26 -17.24 -5.29
N ALA A 9 -2.47 -17.13 -6.36
CA ALA A 9 -2.27 -15.90 -7.11
C ALA A 9 -3.60 -15.38 -7.68
N ASP A 10 -4.45 -16.26 -8.21
CA ASP A 10 -5.75 -15.90 -8.78
C ASP A 10 -6.69 -15.25 -7.75
N LYS A 11 -6.72 -15.76 -6.51
CA LYS A 11 -7.55 -15.19 -5.43
C LYS A 11 -7.04 -13.82 -4.98
N ILE A 12 -5.72 -13.65 -4.92
CA ILE A 12 -5.12 -12.37 -4.55
C ILE A 12 -5.34 -11.36 -5.67
N ASP A 13 -5.18 -11.74 -6.93
CA ASP A 13 -5.38 -10.88 -8.09
C ASP A 13 -6.85 -10.43 -8.20
N ASP A 14 -7.82 -11.33 -7.99
CA ASP A 14 -9.25 -11.00 -7.93
C ASP A 14 -9.56 -10.02 -6.78
N ALA A 15 -9.02 -10.28 -5.59
CA ALA A 15 -9.20 -9.40 -4.45
C ALA A 15 -8.52 -8.03 -4.66
N ALA A 16 -7.36 -8.00 -5.31
CA ALA A 16 -6.64 -6.78 -5.66
C ALA A 16 -7.42 -5.93 -6.66
N LYS A 17 -8.12 -6.55 -7.61
CA LYS A 17 -9.04 -5.86 -8.51
C LYS A 17 -10.17 -5.17 -7.75
N VAL A 18 -10.83 -5.89 -6.83
CA VAL A 18 -11.90 -5.32 -6.00
C VAL A 18 -11.37 -4.18 -5.12
N LEU A 19 -10.21 -4.36 -4.49
CA LEU A 19 -9.54 -3.29 -3.75
C LEU A 19 -9.37 -2.06 -4.63
N SER A 20 -8.73 -2.25 -5.79
CA SER A 20 -8.35 -1.16 -6.68
C SER A 20 -9.57 -0.40 -7.20
N GLU A 21 -10.62 -1.09 -7.65
CA GLU A 21 -11.85 -0.44 -8.11
C GLU A 21 -12.51 0.41 -7.03
N LYS A 22 -12.49 -0.05 -5.77
CA LYS A 22 -13.10 0.65 -4.63
C LYS A 22 -12.24 1.75 -4.05
N SER A 23 -10.91 1.66 -4.17
CA SER A 23 -9.98 2.67 -3.65
C SER A 23 -9.47 3.65 -4.70
N TYR A 24 -9.70 3.43 -6.00
CA TYR A 24 -9.24 4.35 -7.05
C TYR A 24 -9.88 5.74 -7.00
N PRO A 25 -11.17 5.92 -6.62
CA PRO A 25 -11.71 7.26 -6.35
C PRO A 25 -10.88 8.01 -5.29
N PHE A 26 -10.65 7.38 -4.14
CA PHE A 26 -9.79 7.90 -3.07
C PHE A 26 -8.34 8.18 -3.55
N LEU A 27 -7.74 7.28 -4.34
CA LEU A 27 -6.39 7.46 -4.89
C LEU A 27 -6.24 8.76 -5.69
N LYS A 28 -7.27 9.12 -6.46
CA LYS A 28 -7.29 10.34 -7.29
C LYS A 28 -7.46 11.63 -6.49
N GLU A 29 -7.94 11.54 -5.26
CA GLU A 29 -8.16 12.70 -4.38
C GLU A 29 -6.89 13.08 -3.60
N ILE A 30 -5.97 12.13 -3.42
CA ILE A 30 -4.70 12.37 -2.73
C ILE A 30 -3.84 13.33 -3.56
N ASP A 31 -3.38 14.41 -2.91
CA ASP A 31 -2.33 15.25 -3.47
C ASP A 31 -0.96 14.58 -3.28
N TRP A 32 -0.52 13.90 -4.33
CA TRP A 32 0.78 13.21 -4.37
C TRP A 32 1.97 14.18 -4.46
N THR A 33 1.71 15.48 -4.62
CA THR A 33 2.75 16.52 -4.71
C THR A 33 2.92 17.30 -3.41
N ALA A 34 2.08 17.03 -2.41
CA ALA A 34 2.05 17.77 -1.16
C ALA A 34 3.34 17.62 -0.33
N ASP A 35 3.70 18.67 0.40
CA ASP A 35 4.94 18.70 1.19
C ASP A 35 4.99 17.68 2.34
N TYR A 36 3.84 17.21 2.84
CA TYR A 36 3.80 16.13 3.82
C TYR A 36 4.29 14.79 3.24
N ALA A 37 4.36 14.64 1.91
CA ALA A 37 4.98 13.49 1.27
C ALA A 37 6.51 13.49 1.41
N LYS A 38 7.12 14.63 1.78
CA LYS A 38 8.57 14.79 1.95
C LYS A 38 9.02 14.60 3.39
N ASN A 39 8.21 15.04 4.37
CA ASN A 39 8.54 15.02 5.79
C ASN A 39 7.31 14.66 6.62
N ILE A 40 7.50 13.90 7.70
CA ILE A 40 6.45 13.67 8.72
C ILE A 40 6.56 14.79 9.76
N PRO A 41 5.63 15.76 9.81
CA PRO A 41 5.74 16.89 10.73
C PRO A 41 5.75 16.42 12.18
N GLY A 42 6.74 16.88 12.96
CA GLY A 42 6.86 16.55 14.38
C GLY A 42 7.23 15.09 14.68
N ALA A 43 7.77 14.34 13.71
CA ALA A 43 8.31 13.01 13.96
C ALA A 43 9.69 13.09 14.65
N ASP A 44 9.91 12.22 15.64
CA ASP A 44 11.18 12.11 16.36
C ASP A 44 12.22 11.34 15.49
N PRO A 45 13.44 11.86 15.29
CA PRO A 45 14.45 11.22 14.44
C PRO A 45 14.83 9.79 14.88
N LEU A 46 14.85 9.49 16.18
CA LEU A 46 15.18 8.15 16.67
C LEU A 46 14.02 7.17 16.47
N GLN A 47 12.78 7.64 16.55
CA GLN A 47 11.61 6.86 16.15
C GLN A 47 11.63 6.54 14.65
N ILE A 48 12.01 7.51 13.80
CA ILE A 48 12.19 7.30 12.36
C ILE A 48 13.26 6.22 12.11
N LEU A 49 14.42 6.32 12.76
CA LEU A 49 15.50 5.34 12.59
C LEU A 49 15.07 3.92 12.97
N LYS A 50 14.32 3.75 14.07
CA LYS A 50 13.77 2.45 14.48
C LYS A 50 12.73 1.90 13.49
N ALA A 51 11.97 2.76 12.83
CA ALA A 51 11.05 2.34 11.78
C ALA A 51 11.82 1.85 10.55
N ILE A 52 12.86 2.58 10.13
CA ILE A 52 13.73 2.19 9.01
C ILE A 52 14.40 0.84 9.26
N ASP A 53 14.97 0.61 10.44
CA ASP A 53 15.62 -0.65 10.81
C ASP A 53 14.69 -1.86 10.63
N LYS A 54 13.45 -1.74 11.12
CA LYS A 54 12.43 -2.78 10.95
C LYS A 54 12.06 -3.01 9.49
N THR A 55 11.94 -1.95 8.69
CA THR A 55 11.67 -2.06 7.24
C THR A 55 12.79 -2.79 6.51
N LEU A 56 14.05 -2.55 6.88
CA LEU A 56 15.21 -3.24 6.29
C LEU A 56 15.25 -4.72 6.68
N ILE A 57 15.08 -5.05 7.95
CA ILE A 57 15.02 -6.44 8.44
C ILE A 57 13.92 -7.21 7.71
N MET A 58 12.76 -6.57 7.56
CA MET A 58 11.63 -7.12 6.85
C MET A 58 11.93 -7.34 5.36
N GLY A 59 12.41 -6.30 4.66
CA GLY A 59 12.73 -6.40 3.24
C GLY A 59 13.77 -7.50 2.98
N ALA A 60 14.76 -7.66 3.88
CA ALA A 60 15.74 -8.72 3.80
C ALA A 60 15.15 -10.14 3.96
N ALA A 61 14.01 -10.29 4.63
CA ALA A 61 13.33 -11.56 4.86
C ALA A 61 12.30 -11.93 3.76
N MET A 62 11.98 -11.01 2.85
CA MET A 62 11.00 -11.23 1.79
C MET A 62 11.57 -12.07 0.63
N ASP A 63 10.69 -12.73 -0.11
CA ASP A 63 11.07 -13.44 -1.33
C ASP A 63 11.67 -12.47 -2.37
N PRO A 64 12.91 -12.70 -2.86
CA PRO A 64 13.57 -11.78 -3.79
C PRO A 64 12.86 -11.61 -5.14
N ALA A 65 12.13 -12.63 -5.60
CA ALA A 65 11.38 -12.54 -6.84
C ALA A 65 10.10 -11.71 -6.66
N ALA A 66 9.42 -11.85 -5.52
CA ALA A 66 8.29 -11.01 -5.12
C ALA A 66 8.72 -9.54 -4.97
N LEU A 67 9.86 -9.27 -4.33
CA LEU A 67 10.42 -7.92 -4.23
C LEU A 67 10.68 -7.30 -5.61
N LYS A 68 11.34 -8.04 -6.51
CA LYS A 68 11.59 -7.57 -7.88
C LYS A 68 10.30 -7.32 -8.64
N ALA A 69 9.29 -8.19 -8.49
CA ALA A 69 8.00 -8.01 -9.15
C ALA A 69 7.26 -6.76 -8.63
N GLY A 70 7.30 -6.53 -7.32
CA GLY A 70 6.75 -5.32 -6.69
C GLY A 70 7.43 -4.05 -7.18
N ASP A 71 8.77 -4.03 -7.26
CA ASP A 71 9.56 -2.91 -7.76
C ASP A 71 9.22 -2.59 -9.22
N LEU A 72 9.18 -3.60 -10.09
CA LEU A 72 8.80 -3.43 -11.49
C LEU A 72 7.34 -2.93 -11.66
N ALA A 73 6.42 -3.38 -10.81
CA ALA A 73 5.04 -2.89 -10.83
C ALA A 73 4.96 -1.39 -10.47
N HIS A 74 5.73 -0.93 -9.47
CA HIS A 74 5.81 0.49 -9.12
C HIS A 74 6.50 1.30 -10.22
N SER A 75 7.60 0.79 -10.81
CA SER A 75 8.27 1.43 -11.94
C SER A 75 7.33 1.66 -13.13
N LYS A 76 6.48 0.65 -13.42
CA LYS A 76 5.43 0.77 -14.44
C LYS A 76 4.32 1.75 -14.05
N GLY A 77 3.88 1.74 -12.79
CA GLY A 77 2.90 2.72 -12.30
C GLY A 77 3.40 4.16 -12.48
N ILE A 78 4.67 4.41 -12.15
CA ILE A 78 5.34 5.70 -12.35
C ILE A 78 5.33 6.13 -13.82
N SER A 79 5.62 5.21 -14.74
CA SER A 79 5.65 5.56 -16.17
C SER A 79 4.26 5.83 -16.76
N SER A 80 3.19 5.50 -16.04
CA SER A 80 1.80 5.69 -16.48
C SER A 80 1.07 6.84 -15.79
N MET A 81 1.75 7.59 -14.91
CA MET A 81 1.10 8.62 -14.10
C MET A 81 0.63 9.82 -14.92
N ASP A 82 -0.48 10.43 -14.48
CA ASP A 82 -0.91 11.73 -14.96
C ASP A 82 -0.10 12.87 -14.32
N ALA A 83 -0.44 14.12 -14.68
CA ALA A 83 0.22 15.31 -14.15
C ALA A 83 0.03 15.53 -12.63
N LYS A 84 -0.88 14.79 -11.98
CA LYS A 84 -1.11 14.82 -10.53
C LYS A 84 -0.40 13.67 -9.82
N GLY A 85 0.39 12.87 -10.53
CA GLY A 85 1.08 11.71 -9.97
C GLY A 85 0.19 10.47 -9.83
N VAL A 86 -1.01 10.46 -10.43
CA VAL A 86 -1.93 9.33 -10.32
C VAL A 86 -1.72 8.35 -11.48
N THR A 87 -1.34 7.12 -11.16
CA THR A 87 -1.19 6.01 -12.10
C THR A 87 -2.53 5.54 -12.67
N THR A 88 -2.53 4.76 -13.76
CA THR A 88 -3.76 4.14 -14.28
C THR A 88 -4.37 3.12 -13.31
N LEU A 89 -5.68 2.87 -13.40
CA LEU A 89 -6.35 1.81 -12.61
C LEU A 89 -5.73 0.42 -12.84
N ALA A 90 -5.32 0.12 -14.08
CA ALA A 90 -4.71 -1.15 -14.42
C ALA A 90 -3.36 -1.33 -13.70
N ASP A 91 -2.50 -0.30 -13.73
CA ASP A 91 -1.19 -0.35 -13.08
C ASP A 91 -1.33 -0.26 -11.55
N TYR A 92 -2.31 0.50 -11.04
CA TYR A 92 -2.66 0.48 -9.62
C TYR A 92 -3.09 -0.92 -9.13
N THR A 93 -3.86 -1.64 -9.95
CA THR A 93 -4.28 -3.01 -9.65
C THR A 93 -3.09 -3.97 -9.63
N ALA A 94 -2.18 -3.84 -10.60
CA ALA A 94 -0.95 -4.62 -10.63
C ALA A 94 -0.06 -4.34 -9.42
N MET A 95 0.03 -3.09 -8.97
CA MET A 95 0.74 -2.73 -7.73
C MET A 95 0.08 -3.39 -6.51
N ASN A 96 -1.23 -3.21 -6.31
CA ASN A 96 -1.96 -3.77 -5.16
C ASN A 96 -1.85 -5.30 -5.05
N ALA A 97 -1.81 -6.00 -6.18
CA ALA A 97 -1.60 -7.45 -6.22
C ALA A 97 -0.21 -7.90 -5.71
N LYS A 98 0.77 -6.99 -5.62
CA LYS A 98 2.15 -7.27 -5.18
C LYS A 98 2.51 -6.64 -3.82
N THR A 99 1.64 -5.82 -3.24
CA THR A 99 1.95 -4.98 -2.06
C THR A 99 1.85 -5.72 -0.71
N LEU A 100 1.14 -6.86 -0.58
CA LEU A 100 0.77 -7.34 0.76
C LEU A 100 1.76 -8.26 1.49
N ASP A 101 2.74 -8.88 0.82
CA ASP A 101 3.89 -9.46 1.54
C ASP A 101 4.61 -8.37 2.37
N VAL A 102 4.47 -7.09 1.96
CA VAL A 102 5.07 -5.95 2.65
C VAL A 102 4.23 -5.45 3.85
N TYR A 103 2.91 -5.70 3.87
CA TYR A 103 2.03 -5.07 4.87
C TYR A 103 2.16 -5.71 6.26
N ASN A 104 2.31 -7.03 6.35
CA ASN A 104 2.31 -7.75 7.62
C ASN A 104 3.44 -7.32 8.57
N ALA A 105 4.58 -6.86 8.05
CA ALA A 105 5.68 -6.40 8.89
C ALA A 105 5.75 -4.87 9.09
N TRP A 106 4.90 -4.09 8.41
CA TRP A 106 4.62 -2.69 8.77
C TRP A 106 3.45 -2.53 9.75
N ALA A 107 2.54 -3.51 9.84
CA ALA A 107 1.34 -3.43 10.68
C ALA A 107 1.62 -3.06 12.14
N GLY A 108 2.72 -3.58 12.73
CA GLY A 108 3.14 -3.25 14.09
C GLY A 108 3.71 -1.83 14.27
N ILE A 109 4.22 -1.20 13.20
CA ILE A 109 4.74 0.18 13.22
C ILE A 109 3.61 1.17 12.98
N VAL A 110 2.73 0.89 12.02
CA VAL A 110 1.56 1.72 11.72
C VAL A 110 0.64 1.78 12.94
N ALA A 111 0.40 0.66 13.63
CA ALA A 111 -0.38 0.64 14.86
C ALA A 111 0.25 1.49 15.98
N ALA A 112 1.58 1.45 16.15
CA ALA A 112 2.29 2.26 17.14
C ALA A 112 2.31 3.76 16.78
N ALA A 113 2.43 4.10 15.50
CA ALA A 113 2.38 5.48 15.01
C ALA A 113 0.97 6.09 15.15
N VAL A 114 -0.08 5.33 14.84
CA VAL A 114 -1.48 5.73 15.06
C VAL A 114 -1.81 5.84 16.55
N ALA A 115 -1.33 4.90 17.38
CA ALA A 115 -1.51 4.94 18.83
C ALA A 115 -0.78 6.12 19.52
N SER A 116 0.19 6.75 18.84
CA SER A 116 0.87 7.95 19.35
C SER A 116 0.01 9.22 19.30
N GLY A 117 -1.24 9.13 18.82
CA GLY A 117 -2.22 10.23 18.86
C GLY A 117 -1.86 11.42 17.98
N LYS A 118 -0.93 11.26 17.03
CA LYS A 118 -0.60 12.33 16.09
C LYS A 118 -1.78 12.52 15.13
N ALA A 119 -2.16 13.78 14.92
CA ALA A 119 -3.23 14.22 14.03
C ALA A 119 -3.05 13.87 12.54
N ILE A 120 -2.12 12.97 12.17
CA ILE A 120 -1.81 12.63 10.79
C ILE A 120 -3.01 11.94 10.11
N PRO A 121 -3.65 10.89 10.68
CA PRO A 121 -4.82 10.28 10.04
C PRO A 121 -6.00 11.26 9.92
N GLU A 122 -6.23 12.09 10.94
CA GLU A 122 -7.28 13.12 10.93
C GLU A 122 -7.02 14.18 9.86
N TYR A 123 -5.77 14.65 9.75
CA TYR A 123 -5.34 15.59 8.73
C TYR A 123 -5.51 15.01 7.32
N LEU A 124 -5.04 13.77 7.09
CA LEU A 124 -5.13 13.12 5.78
C LEU A 124 -6.57 12.80 5.36
N ILE A 125 -7.46 12.46 6.30
CA ILE A 125 -8.90 12.32 6.00
C ILE A 125 -9.50 13.69 5.64
N GLY A 126 -9.04 14.76 6.28
CA GLY A 126 -9.48 16.13 5.99
C GLY A 126 -9.12 16.65 4.59
N THR A 127 -8.21 15.98 3.85
CA THR A 127 -7.80 16.40 2.50
C THR A 127 -8.51 15.64 1.37
N VAL A 128 -9.38 14.68 1.68
CA VAL A 128 -10.06 13.80 0.72
C VAL A 128 -11.57 13.72 0.99
N ASN A 129 -12.33 13.03 0.12
CA ASN A 129 -13.73 12.73 0.40
C ASN A 129 -13.84 11.61 1.45
N PRO A 130 -14.52 11.84 2.59
CA PRO A 130 -14.63 10.83 3.64
C PRO A 130 -15.34 9.55 3.21
N ALA A 131 -16.29 9.61 2.27
CA ALA A 131 -17.01 8.43 1.80
C ALA A 131 -16.11 7.54 0.92
N ASP A 132 -15.30 8.14 0.06
CA ASP A 132 -14.36 7.42 -0.80
C ASP A 132 -13.21 6.83 0.03
N ALA A 133 -12.70 7.58 1.02
CA ALA A 133 -11.74 7.09 1.99
C ALA A 133 -12.29 5.88 2.79
N LYS A 134 -13.55 5.96 3.23
CA LYS A 134 -14.21 4.83 3.92
C LYS A 134 -14.38 3.62 3.00
N ALA A 135 -14.79 3.82 1.75
CA ALA A 135 -14.95 2.75 0.78
C ALA A 135 -13.61 2.04 0.49
N ALA A 136 -12.52 2.82 0.36
CA ALA A 136 -11.18 2.31 0.22
C ALA A 136 -10.75 1.49 1.44
N TYR A 137 -11.01 1.99 2.65
CA TYR A 137 -10.70 1.30 3.89
C TYR A 137 -11.46 -0.03 4.05
N ASP A 138 -12.77 -0.03 3.79
CA ASP A 138 -13.59 -1.24 3.87
C ASP A 138 -13.11 -2.31 2.86
N ALA A 139 -12.72 -1.88 1.64
CA ALA A 139 -12.17 -2.77 0.62
C ALA A 139 -10.79 -3.32 1.02
N PHE A 140 -9.94 -2.49 1.61
CA PHE A 140 -8.65 -2.90 2.15
C PHE A 140 -8.80 -4.00 3.20
N PHE A 141 -9.75 -3.87 4.13
CA PHE A 141 -9.98 -4.88 5.17
C PHE A 141 -10.36 -6.25 4.61
N LYS A 142 -11.13 -6.28 3.52
CA LYS A 142 -11.49 -7.53 2.82
C LYS A 142 -10.30 -8.11 2.06
N PHE A 143 -9.53 -7.27 1.37
CA PHE A 143 -8.34 -7.69 0.64
C PHE A 143 -7.32 -8.37 1.56
N LYS A 144 -7.01 -7.75 2.71
CA LYS A 144 -6.06 -8.35 3.67
C LYS A 144 -6.52 -9.71 4.22
N ASP A 145 -7.83 -9.95 4.33
CA ASP A 145 -8.36 -11.22 4.84
C ASP A 145 -8.23 -12.33 3.80
N VAL A 146 -8.43 -12.01 2.52
CA VAL A 146 -8.14 -12.95 1.42
C VAL A 146 -6.67 -13.33 1.43
N VAL A 147 -5.76 -12.35 1.47
CA VAL A 147 -4.33 -12.65 1.47
C VAL A 147 -3.91 -13.45 2.70
N LYS A 148 -4.40 -13.09 3.90
CA LYS A 148 -4.11 -13.87 5.11
C LYS A 148 -4.53 -15.34 4.96
N SER A 149 -5.63 -15.61 4.26
CA SER A 149 -6.11 -16.97 4.01
C SER A 149 -5.26 -17.77 3.02
N THR A 150 -4.37 -17.12 2.26
CA THR A 150 -3.53 -17.76 1.24
C THR A 150 -2.07 -17.96 1.66
N MET A 151 -1.68 -17.51 2.87
CA MET A 151 -0.30 -17.58 3.39
C MET A 151 -0.01 -18.84 4.24
N THR A 152 -0.75 -19.93 4.03
CA THR A 152 -0.52 -21.24 4.69
C THR A 152 0.61 -22.02 4.02
#